data_AF-E1YC02-F1
#
_entry.id   AF-E1YC02-F1
#
_cell.length_a   1.000
_cell.length_b   1.000
_cell.length_c   1.000
_cell.angle_alpha   90.00
_cell.angle_beta   90.00
_cell.angle_gamma   90.00
#
_symmetry.space_group_name_H-M   'P 1'
#
loop_
_entity.id
_entity.type
_entity.pdbx_description
1 polymer ?
#
loop_
_entity_poly.entity_id
_entity_poly.type
_entity_poly.pdbx_seq_one_letter_code
_entity_poly.pdbx_strand_id
1 'polypeptide(L)'
;MEGIGGDMTPHFKRLEFKCKCINISTTYATGPILWPDSASEFEVGDDVTTQIGHYRTWADNIDPDCLREARKEIEQRVESFMLGMRFLGNAKFSQVDERLSYVTEAGEEYQITSDMDVEAIIRRSKGEEFNYGSAVLPSMTCRGSGFTLPVPLPQRMPSVPLVLKRHILNVIQAEELDGYSEHYEDEQLKRWFLVVEELEVEISSQEYKDLRSARNFISHPMSRAKETIAFLKREIPSSVYLNSDKKEEARYSRDNPTHRAVVSKYQTVARSWAKKLIEREILLKGGYIRP
;
A
#
# COMPACT_ATOMS: atom_id res chain seq x y z
N MET A 1 -63.62 0.89 -0.50
CA MET A 1 -62.41 1.49 -1.09
C MET A 1 -61.30 1.27 -0.09
N GLU A 2 -60.63 0.13 -0.22
CA GLU A 2 -59.45 -0.21 0.58
C GLU A 2 -58.25 0.44 -0.09
N GLY A 3 -57.70 1.48 0.53
CA GLY A 3 -56.40 2.02 0.17
C GLY A 3 -55.34 1.19 0.89
N ILE A 4 -54.72 0.28 0.15
CA ILE A 4 -53.50 -0.42 0.56
C ILE A 4 -52.37 0.61 0.56
N GLY A 5 -52.20 1.31 1.68
CA GLY A 5 -50.97 2.00 2.01
C GLY A 5 -49.97 0.97 2.48
N GLY A 6 -49.40 0.21 1.54
CA GLY A 6 -48.23 -0.62 1.82
C GLY A 6 -47.09 0.31 2.20
N ASP A 7 -46.64 0.18 3.43
CA ASP A 7 -45.48 0.87 3.99
C ASP A 7 -44.26 0.50 3.13
N MET A 8 -43.93 1.34 2.14
CA MET A 8 -42.72 1.22 1.33
C MET A 8 -41.56 1.89 2.07
N THR A 9 -41.32 1.49 3.32
CA THR A 9 -40.04 1.77 3.96
C THR A 9 -39.05 0.74 3.47
N PRO A 10 -38.08 1.10 2.61
CA PRO A 10 -37.01 0.19 2.24
C PRO A 10 -36.28 -0.21 3.51
N HIS A 11 -36.30 -1.49 3.83
CA HIS A 11 -35.54 -2.01 4.96
C HIS A 11 -34.10 -2.29 4.52
N PHE A 12 -33.19 -1.71 5.29
CA PHE A 12 -31.79 -1.47 4.96
C PHE A 12 -30.89 -2.61 5.42
N LYS A 13 -29.94 -3.07 4.59
CA LYS A 13 -29.26 -4.33 4.90
C LYS A 13 -27.76 -4.35 4.73
N ARG A 14 -27.18 -4.03 3.57
CA ARG A 14 -25.73 -4.20 3.42
C ARG A 14 -25.10 -3.38 2.30
N LEU A 15 -24.02 -2.66 2.61
CA LEU A 15 -23.06 -2.17 1.62
C LEU A 15 -21.87 -3.14 1.58
N GLU A 16 -21.46 -3.56 0.39
CA GLU A 16 -20.47 -4.62 0.20
C GLU A 16 -19.46 -4.26 -0.89
N PHE A 17 -18.18 -4.43 -0.59
CA PHE A 17 -17.09 -4.33 -1.54
C PHE A 17 -16.45 -5.69 -1.77
N LYS A 18 -16.20 -6.01 -3.04
CA LYS A 18 -15.52 -7.22 -3.49
C LYS A 18 -14.34 -6.84 -4.38
N CYS A 19 -13.21 -7.49 -4.18
CA CYS A 19 -12.00 -7.26 -4.93
C CYS A 19 -11.30 -8.58 -5.27
N LYS A 20 -10.96 -8.75 -6.54
CA LYS A 20 -10.08 -9.81 -7.01
C LYS A 20 -8.63 -9.34 -6.99
N CYS A 21 -7.77 -10.12 -6.35
CA CYS A 21 -6.34 -9.93 -6.25
C CYS A 21 -5.63 -11.05 -7.01
N ILE A 22 -4.52 -10.73 -7.68
CA ILE A 22 -3.71 -11.71 -8.43
C ILE A 22 -2.25 -11.68 -7.97
N ASN A 23 -1.52 -12.78 -8.16
CA ASN A 23 -0.14 -12.97 -7.72
C ASN A 23 0.05 -12.83 -6.20
N ILE A 24 -0.83 -13.47 -5.43
CA ILE A 24 -0.76 -13.52 -3.97
C ILE A 24 0.24 -14.59 -3.54
N SER A 25 1.34 -14.19 -2.92
CA SER A 25 2.40 -15.10 -2.51
C SER A 25 2.14 -15.66 -1.11
N THR A 26 1.21 -16.60 -0.98
CA THR A 26 0.86 -17.22 0.30
C THR A 26 1.08 -18.73 0.26
N THR A 27 1.75 -19.29 1.27
CA THR A 27 2.17 -20.70 1.28
C THR A 27 1.30 -21.65 2.09
N TYR A 28 0.35 -21.19 2.91
CA TYR A 28 -0.17 -22.04 3.99
C TYR A 28 -1.66 -21.93 4.33
N ALA A 29 -2.48 -21.18 3.57
CA ALA A 29 -3.91 -21.08 3.85
C ALA A 29 -4.71 -21.76 2.74
N THR A 30 -5.23 -22.95 3.02
CA THR A 30 -6.29 -23.59 2.24
C THR A 30 -7.62 -23.25 2.92
N GLY A 31 -8.37 -22.29 2.37
CA GLY A 31 -9.70 -21.91 2.83
C GLY A 31 -9.89 -20.41 3.13
N PRO A 32 -11.15 -19.95 3.25
CA PRO A 32 -11.48 -18.55 3.53
C PRO A 32 -11.07 -18.16 4.96
N ILE A 33 -10.42 -17.01 5.10
CA ILE A 33 -10.17 -16.34 6.36
C ILE A 33 -11.32 -15.36 6.60
N LEU A 34 -12.02 -15.53 7.70
CA LEU A 34 -13.07 -14.61 8.14
C LEU A 34 -12.54 -13.75 9.30
N TRP A 35 -12.71 -12.44 9.21
CA TRP A 35 -12.47 -11.48 10.28
C TRP A 35 -13.81 -10.88 10.73
N PRO A 36 -14.52 -11.52 11.68
CA PRO A 36 -15.88 -11.13 12.06
C PRO A 36 -15.96 -9.70 12.58
N ASP A 37 -14.98 -9.29 13.39
CA ASP A 37 -14.92 -7.95 14.01
C ASP A 37 -14.75 -6.82 12.98
N SER A 38 -14.30 -7.15 11.77
CA SER A 38 -14.07 -6.18 10.69
C SER A 38 -15.00 -6.40 9.51
N ALA A 39 -16.01 -7.27 9.65
CA ALA A 39 -16.96 -7.63 8.60
C ALA A 39 -16.25 -7.85 7.25
N SER A 40 -15.19 -8.66 7.28
CA SER A 40 -14.31 -8.88 6.13
C SER A 40 -13.93 -10.34 6.01
N GLU A 41 -13.77 -10.81 4.78
CA GLU A 41 -13.28 -12.14 4.45
C GLU A 41 -12.24 -12.08 3.34
N PHE A 42 -11.30 -13.03 3.36
CA PHE A 42 -10.31 -13.21 2.31
C PHE A 42 -10.16 -14.68 1.98
N GLU A 43 -10.36 -15.03 0.72
CA GLU A 43 -10.25 -16.40 0.22
C GLU A 43 -9.16 -16.49 -0.84
N VAL A 44 -8.30 -17.50 -0.79
CA VAL A 44 -7.34 -17.79 -1.86
C VAL A 44 -7.95 -18.87 -2.75
N GLY A 45 -8.07 -18.57 -4.05
CA GLY A 45 -8.57 -19.51 -5.03
C GLY A 45 -7.59 -20.65 -5.32
N ASP A 46 -8.13 -21.80 -5.71
CA ASP A 46 -7.41 -23.07 -5.89
C ASP A 46 -6.48 -23.13 -7.12
N ASP A 47 -6.36 -22.05 -7.91
CA ASP A 47 -5.53 -22.07 -9.12
C ASP A 47 -4.03 -21.98 -8.76
N VAL A 48 -3.36 -23.12 -8.86
CA VAL A 48 -1.92 -23.30 -8.60
C VAL A 48 -1.05 -22.46 -9.54
N THR A 49 -1.55 -22.08 -10.72
CA THR A 49 -0.77 -21.36 -11.74
C THR A 49 -0.84 -19.84 -11.59
N THR A 50 -1.94 -19.33 -11.05
CA THR A 50 -2.15 -17.91 -10.76
C THR A 50 -2.75 -17.82 -9.37
N GLN A 51 -1.93 -17.54 -8.35
CA GLN A 51 -2.43 -17.41 -6.97
C GLN A 51 -3.38 -16.20 -6.90
N ILE A 52 -4.68 -16.47 -7.04
CA ILE A 52 -5.77 -15.50 -7.03
C ILE A 52 -6.36 -15.46 -5.62
N GLY A 53 -6.74 -14.29 -5.14
CA GLY A 53 -7.46 -14.15 -3.89
C GLY A 53 -8.63 -13.19 -4.03
N HIS A 54 -9.65 -13.43 -3.23
CA HIS A 54 -10.90 -12.70 -3.22
C HIS A 54 -11.04 -12.04 -1.85
N TYR A 55 -10.89 -10.72 -1.83
CA TYR A 55 -11.17 -9.92 -0.65
C TYR A 55 -12.62 -9.43 -0.71
N ARG A 56 -13.33 -9.53 0.40
CA ARG A 56 -14.66 -8.95 0.55
C ARG A 56 -14.76 -8.27 1.90
N THR A 57 -15.40 -7.11 1.92
CA THR A 57 -15.72 -6.38 3.15
C THR A 57 -17.11 -5.78 3.05
N TRP A 58 -17.81 -5.67 4.16
CA TRP A 58 -19.18 -5.18 4.19
C TRP A 58 -19.50 -4.34 5.42
N ALA A 59 -20.59 -3.61 5.33
CA ALA A 59 -21.23 -2.91 6.44
C ALA A 59 -22.71 -3.25 6.43
N ASP A 60 -23.22 -3.74 7.56
CA ASP A 60 -24.62 -4.16 7.72
C ASP A 60 -25.51 -2.99 8.20
N ASN A 61 -26.80 -3.07 7.91
CA ASN A 61 -27.86 -2.15 8.36
C ASN A 61 -27.61 -0.67 8.01
N ILE A 62 -27.10 -0.40 6.80
CA ILE A 62 -26.78 0.96 6.34
C ILE A 62 -28.01 1.65 5.75
N ASP A 63 -28.48 2.70 6.42
CA ASP A 63 -29.47 3.62 5.86
C ASP A 63 -28.93 4.31 4.58
N PRO A 64 -29.73 4.44 3.50
CA PRO A 64 -29.40 5.14 2.27
C PRO A 64 -28.83 6.53 2.50
N ASP A 65 -29.38 7.30 3.43
CA ASP A 65 -28.89 8.65 3.72
C ASP A 65 -27.46 8.62 4.29
N CYS A 66 -27.04 7.51 4.89
CA CYS A 66 -25.69 7.27 5.41
C CYS A 66 -24.76 6.58 4.38
N LEU A 67 -25.21 6.26 3.16
CA LEU A 67 -24.41 5.52 2.19
C LEU A 67 -23.09 6.19 1.81
N ARG A 68 -23.05 7.53 1.80
CA ARG A 68 -21.83 8.28 1.48
C ARG A 68 -20.75 8.06 2.52
N GLU A 69 -21.13 8.09 3.80
CA GLU A 69 -20.21 7.87 4.92
C GLU A 69 -19.78 6.40 4.97
N ALA A 70 -20.73 5.48 4.86
CA ALA A 70 -20.45 4.03 4.83
C ALA A 70 -19.53 3.64 3.66
N ARG A 71 -19.75 4.22 2.47
CA ARG A 71 -18.87 4.03 1.31
C ARG A 71 -17.45 4.49 1.61
N LYS A 72 -17.28 5.70 2.16
CA LYS A 72 -15.96 6.24 2.50
C LYS A 72 -15.24 5.36 3.52
N GLU A 73 -15.97 4.84 4.52
CA GLU A 73 -15.38 3.91 5.50
C GLU A 73 -14.92 2.60 4.86
N ILE A 74 -15.75 1.99 4.00
CA ILE A 74 -15.39 0.77 3.28
C ILE A 74 -14.18 1.02 2.38
N GLU A 75 -14.16 2.10 1.60
CA GLU A 75 -13.03 2.48 0.75
C GLU A 75 -11.73 2.65 1.57
N GLN A 76 -11.80 3.26 2.75
CA GLN A 76 -10.66 3.39 3.66
C GLN A 76 -10.18 2.04 4.22
N ARG A 77 -11.10 1.12 4.55
CA ARG A 77 -10.75 -0.24 5.01
C ARG A 77 -10.08 -1.03 3.90
N VAL A 78 -10.62 -0.98 2.68
CA VAL A 78 -10.05 -1.61 1.49
C VAL A 78 -8.64 -1.07 1.23
N GLU A 79 -8.48 0.25 1.21
CA GLU A 79 -7.18 0.87 0.99
C GLU A 79 -6.16 0.43 2.06
N SER A 80 -6.57 0.44 3.33
CA SER A 80 -5.72 0.02 4.46
C SER A 80 -5.31 -1.45 4.35
N PHE A 81 -6.24 -2.33 3.95
CA PHE A 81 -5.99 -3.74 3.71
C PHE A 81 -5.00 -3.97 2.58
N MET A 82 -5.23 -3.34 1.42
CA MET A 82 -4.38 -3.49 0.24
C MET A 82 -2.96 -2.98 0.51
N LEU A 83 -2.82 -1.86 1.22
CA LEU A 83 -1.51 -1.36 1.66
C LEU A 83 -0.80 -2.33 2.61
N GLY A 84 -1.53 -2.88 3.58
CA GLY A 84 -0.98 -3.88 4.52
C GLY A 84 -0.51 -5.14 3.80
N MET A 85 -1.31 -5.67 2.87
CA MET A 85 -0.98 -6.85 2.07
C MET A 85 0.26 -6.63 1.18
N ARG A 86 0.41 -5.45 0.58
CA ARG A 86 1.63 -5.12 -0.19
C ARG A 86 2.84 -4.96 0.72
N PHE A 87 2.68 -4.28 1.85
CA PHE A 87 3.78 -4.07 2.80
C PHE A 87 4.33 -5.39 3.34
N LEU A 88 3.46 -6.36 3.61
CA LEU A 88 3.83 -7.71 4.02
C LEU A 88 4.51 -8.54 2.92
N GLY A 89 4.48 -8.09 1.67
CA GLY A 89 4.95 -8.86 0.52
C GLY A 89 3.98 -9.98 0.11
N ASN A 90 2.74 -9.96 0.63
CA ASN A 90 1.73 -10.99 0.36
C ASN A 90 1.05 -10.81 -1.00
N ALA A 91 1.12 -9.63 -1.63
CA ALA A 91 0.44 -9.37 -2.89
C ALA A 91 1.19 -8.43 -3.84
N LYS A 92 1.23 -8.80 -5.12
CA LYS A 92 1.57 -7.92 -6.25
C LYS A 92 0.34 -7.69 -7.14
N PHE A 93 -0.45 -6.66 -6.83
CA PHE A 93 -1.67 -6.37 -7.58
C PHE A 93 -1.32 -5.90 -9.00
N SER A 94 -1.80 -6.64 -10.01
CA SER A 94 -1.67 -6.24 -11.42
C SER A 94 -3.01 -6.07 -12.12
N GLN A 95 -4.11 -6.50 -11.49
CA GLN A 95 -5.47 -6.21 -11.92
C GLN A 95 -6.38 -6.34 -10.69
N VAL A 96 -7.12 -5.27 -10.38
CA VAL A 96 -8.08 -5.24 -9.28
C VAL A 96 -9.46 -5.11 -9.90
N ASP A 97 -10.21 -6.21 -9.97
CA ASP A 97 -11.63 -6.12 -10.31
C ASP A 97 -12.36 -5.71 -9.04
N GLU A 98 -12.62 -4.40 -8.93
CA GLU A 98 -13.30 -3.77 -7.78
C GLU A 98 -14.79 -3.65 -8.07
N ARG A 99 -15.62 -4.11 -7.13
CA ARG A 99 -17.07 -3.95 -7.19
C ARG A 99 -17.62 -3.54 -5.84
N LEU A 100 -18.22 -2.35 -5.77
CA LEU A 100 -19.02 -1.90 -4.65
C LEU A 100 -20.50 -2.06 -4.99
N SER A 101 -21.25 -2.70 -4.11
CA SER A 101 -22.68 -2.97 -4.28
C SER A 101 -23.45 -2.69 -2.99
N TYR A 102 -24.65 -2.14 -3.11
CA TYR A 102 -25.62 -2.03 -2.03
C TYR A 102 -26.73 -3.06 -2.22
N VAL A 103 -27.01 -3.85 -1.19
CA VAL A 103 -27.99 -4.96 -1.22
C VAL A 103 -29.15 -4.66 -0.29
N THR A 104 -30.38 -4.71 -0.80
CA THR A 104 -31.60 -4.49 -0.02
C THR A 104 -32.04 -5.73 0.73
N GLU A 105 -33.00 -5.60 1.66
CA GLU A 105 -33.55 -6.76 2.37
C GLU A 105 -34.22 -7.79 1.45
N ALA A 106 -34.86 -7.32 0.37
CA ALA A 106 -35.47 -8.15 -0.67
C ALA A 106 -34.42 -8.88 -1.55
N GLY A 107 -33.13 -8.60 -1.38
CA GLY A 107 -32.05 -9.22 -2.14
C GLY A 107 -31.72 -8.53 -3.46
N GLU A 108 -32.25 -7.33 -3.71
CA GLU A 108 -31.88 -6.53 -4.89
C GLU A 108 -30.48 -5.96 -4.73
N GLU A 109 -29.65 -6.07 -5.77
CA GLU A 109 -28.27 -5.57 -5.77
C GLU A 109 -28.14 -4.33 -6.66
N TYR A 110 -27.66 -3.23 -6.08
CA TYR A 110 -27.37 -1.96 -6.75
C TYR A 110 -25.86 -1.76 -6.82
N GLN A 111 -25.27 -1.82 -8.01
CA GLN A 111 -23.84 -1.53 -8.18
C GLN A 111 -23.60 -0.02 -8.05
N ILE A 112 -22.60 0.36 -7.24
CA ILE A 112 -22.20 1.75 -7.02
C ILE A 112 -20.88 1.98 -7.74
N THR A 113 -20.91 2.83 -8.76
CA THR A 113 -19.73 3.26 -9.52
C THR A 113 -19.42 4.74 -9.32
N SER A 114 -20.43 5.52 -8.90
CA SER A 114 -20.36 6.97 -8.80
C SER A 114 -21.24 7.52 -7.68
N ASP A 115 -21.04 8.79 -7.35
CA ASP A 115 -21.87 9.53 -6.38
C ASP A 115 -23.31 9.73 -6.85
N MET A 116 -23.56 9.64 -8.16
CA MET A 116 -24.91 9.67 -8.72
C MET A 116 -25.66 8.39 -8.43
N ASP A 117 -24.99 7.24 -8.38
CA ASP A 117 -25.62 5.96 -8.02
C ASP A 117 -26.11 5.99 -6.56
N VAL A 118 -25.31 6.59 -5.67
CA VAL A 118 -25.68 6.81 -4.26
C VAL A 118 -26.91 7.72 -4.16
N GLU A 119 -26.93 8.82 -4.91
CA GLU A 119 -28.05 9.74 -4.94
C GLU A 119 -29.33 9.06 -5.47
N ALA A 120 -29.21 8.22 -6.49
CA ALA A 120 -30.33 7.47 -7.05
C ALA A 120 -30.89 6.47 -6.03
N ILE A 121 -30.04 5.79 -5.26
CA ILE A 121 -30.48 4.87 -4.19
C ILE A 121 -31.22 5.64 -3.09
N ILE A 122 -30.70 6.79 -2.65
CA ILE A 122 -31.36 7.65 -1.65
C ILE A 122 -32.74 8.10 -2.13
N ARG A 123 -32.85 8.59 -3.37
CA ARG A 123 -34.14 9.08 -3.91
C ARG A 123 -35.16 7.97 -4.09
N ARG A 124 -34.74 6.80 -4.63
CA ARG A 124 -35.61 5.61 -4.71
C ARG A 124 -36.09 5.17 -3.34
N SER A 125 -35.24 5.29 -2.32
CA SER A 125 -35.62 4.91 -0.96
C SER A 125 -36.72 5.81 -0.37
N LYS A 126 -36.88 7.03 -0.91
CA LYS A 126 -37.90 8.01 -0.53
C LYS A 126 -39.16 7.91 -1.41
N GLY A 127 -39.26 6.89 -2.26
CA GLY A 127 -40.40 6.66 -3.16
C GLY A 127 -40.37 7.51 -4.43
N GLU A 128 -39.23 8.12 -4.78
CA GLU A 128 -39.09 8.91 -6.01
C GLU A 128 -38.73 8.00 -7.20
N GLU A 129 -39.48 8.13 -8.31
CA GLU A 129 -39.11 7.51 -9.57
C GLU A 129 -37.93 8.25 -10.21
N PHE A 130 -36.77 7.58 -10.25
CA PHE A 130 -35.57 8.08 -10.91
C PHE A 130 -35.13 7.12 -12.02
N ASN A 131 -35.39 7.51 -13.27
CA ASN A 131 -35.06 6.75 -14.48
C ASN A 131 -33.63 7.08 -14.95
N TYR A 132 -32.81 6.04 -15.15
CA TYR A 132 -31.43 6.14 -15.61
C TYR A 132 -31.27 5.61 -17.04
N GLY A 133 -30.46 6.32 -17.84
CA GLY A 133 -30.02 5.92 -19.18
C GLY A 133 -28.75 5.07 -19.14
N SER A 134 -28.74 4.01 -19.94
CA SER A 134 -27.74 2.92 -20.03
C SER A 134 -26.42 3.29 -20.75
N ALA A 135 -25.30 2.65 -20.38
CA ALA A 135 -24.21 2.25 -21.28
C ALA A 135 -23.31 1.12 -20.71
N VAL A 136 -22.71 0.31 -21.60
CA VAL A 136 -21.93 -0.95 -21.39
C VAL A 136 -20.41 -0.78 -21.69
N LEU A 137 -19.57 -1.66 -21.08
CA LEU A 137 -18.07 -1.81 -21.04
C LEU A 137 -17.32 -2.01 -22.39
N PRO A 138 -15.94 -1.93 -22.47
CA PRO A 138 -15.02 -3.08 -22.23
C PRO A 138 -13.60 -2.80 -21.62
N SER A 139 -12.80 -3.87 -21.44
CA SER A 139 -11.54 -4.13 -20.68
C SER A 139 -10.17 -3.75 -21.32
N MET A 140 -9.05 -3.76 -20.54
CA MET A 140 -7.86 -4.65 -20.76
C MET A 140 -6.74 -4.59 -19.66
N THR A 141 -5.93 -5.66 -19.66
CA THR A 141 -4.92 -6.22 -18.73
C THR A 141 -3.53 -5.57 -18.65
N CYS A 142 -2.75 -5.87 -17.60
CA CYS A 142 -1.28 -6.11 -17.66
C CYS A 142 -0.84 -7.16 -16.60
N ARG A 143 0.01 -8.12 -16.97
CA ARG A 143 0.66 -9.10 -16.06
C ARG A 143 2.08 -8.64 -15.72
N GLY A 144 2.46 -8.72 -14.44
CA GLY A 144 3.84 -8.65 -13.97
C GLY A 144 4.15 -9.84 -13.07
N SER A 145 4.99 -10.77 -13.53
CA SER A 145 5.49 -11.88 -12.72
C SER A 145 6.79 -11.48 -12.04
N GLY A 146 6.82 -11.49 -10.71
CA GLY A 146 8.06 -11.41 -9.95
C GLY A 146 7.94 -12.29 -8.73
N PHE A 147 8.78 -13.32 -8.66
CA PHE A 147 8.88 -14.24 -7.52
C PHE A 147 9.14 -13.45 -6.23
N THR A 148 8.24 -13.59 -5.26
CA THR A 148 8.44 -13.21 -3.86
C THR A 148 8.46 -14.47 -3.02
N LEU A 149 9.29 -14.48 -1.97
CA LEU A 149 9.29 -15.56 -1.00
C LEU A 149 7.92 -15.56 -0.28
N PRO A 150 7.21 -16.69 -0.20
CA PRO A 150 5.87 -16.75 0.35
C PRO A 150 5.82 -16.40 1.85
N VAL A 151 4.78 -15.68 2.27
CA VAL A 151 4.54 -15.30 3.67
C VAL A 151 3.13 -15.76 4.08
N PRO A 152 2.90 -16.25 5.30
CA PRO A 152 1.57 -16.64 5.78
C PRO A 152 0.59 -15.44 5.81
N LEU A 153 -0.69 -15.71 5.57
CA LEU A 153 -1.73 -14.70 5.73
C LEU A 153 -1.92 -14.36 7.22
N PRO A 154 -2.08 -13.08 7.55
CA PRO A 154 -2.23 -12.64 8.93
C PRO A 154 -3.53 -13.17 9.56
N GLN A 155 -3.45 -13.63 10.81
CA GLN A 155 -4.64 -14.08 11.58
C GLN A 155 -5.64 -12.94 11.87
N ARG A 156 -5.19 -11.68 11.81
CA ARG A 156 -6.04 -10.48 11.95
C ARG A 156 -6.05 -9.71 10.64
N MET A 157 -7.14 -8.98 10.39
CA MET A 157 -7.24 -8.11 9.22
C MET A 157 -6.07 -7.12 9.23
N PRO A 158 -5.20 -7.15 8.19
CA PRO A 158 -4.11 -6.20 8.13
C PRO A 158 -4.71 -4.80 7.92
N SER A 159 -4.37 -3.88 8.82
CA SER A 159 -4.87 -2.52 8.82
C SER A 159 -3.73 -1.56 9.07
N VAL A 160 -3.64 -0.56 8.21
CA VAL A 160 -2.63 0.47 8.24
C VAL A 160 -3.30 1.81 8.52
N PRO A 161 -2.85 2.57 9.53
CA PRO A 161 -3.28 3.94 9.71
C PRO A 161 -3.00 4.78 8.46
N LEU A 162 -4.00 5.48 7.92
CA LEU A 162 -3.85 6.29 6.70
C LEU A 162 -2.75 7.35 6.79
N VAL A 163 -2.44 7.83 7.99
CA VAL A 163 -1.31 8.75 8.23
C VAL A 163 0.05 8.15 7.84
N LEU A 164 0.15 6.82 7.73
CA LEU A 164 1.37 6.11 7.30
C LEU A 164 1.37 5.72 5.81
N LYS A 165 0.28 6.00 5.08
CA LYS A 165 0.11 5.67 3.65
C LYS A 165 1.30 6.14 2.81
N ARG A 166 1.72 7.40 2.97
CA ARG A 166 2.85 7.98 2.23
C ARG A 166 4.14 7.20 2.46
N HIS A 167 4.43 6.81 3.70
CA HIS A 167 5.66 6.09 4.05
C HIS A 167 5.66 4.69 3.47
N ILE A 168 4.53 3.97 3.55
CA ILE A 168 4.38 2.63 2.96
C ILE A 168 4.46 2.68 1.44
N LEU A 169 3.90 3.70 0.78
CA LEU A 169 4.07 3.86 -0.66
C LEU A 169 5.53 4.08 -1.06
N ASN A 170 6.32 4.83 -0.27
CA ASN A 170 7.75 5.00 -0.51
C ASN A 170 8.51 3.67 -0.39
N VAL A 171 8.16 2.83 0.58
CA VAL A 171 8.69 1.46 0.74
C VAL A 171 8.37 0.61 -0.48
N ILE A 172 7.09 0.53 -0.87
CA ILE A 172 6.62 -0.30 -1.98
C ILE A 172 7.32 0.13 -3.28
N GLN A 173 7.35 1.43 -3.57
CA GLN A 173 8.00 1.95 -4.77
C GLN A 173 9.51 1.66 -4.77
N ALA A 174 10.17 1.68 -3.62
CA ALA A 174 11.58 1.31 -3.53
C ALA A 174 11.80 -0.19 -3.79
N GLU A 175 10.90 -1.08 -3.35
CA GLU A 175 10.98 -2.52 -3.66
C GLU A 175 10.65 -2.82 -5.12
N GLU A 176 9.75 -2.06 -5.75
CA GLU A 176 9.43 -2.22 -7.18
C GLU A 176 10.62 -1.89 -8.07
N LEU A 177 11.45 -0.90 -7.70
CA LEU A 177 12.68 -0.54 -8.45
C LEU A 177 13.67 -1.71 -8.57
N ASP A 178 13.66 -2.64 -7.62
CA ASP A 178 14.50 -3.86 -7.63
C ASP A 178 14.21 -4.76 -8.85
N GLY A 179 12.97 -4.70 -9.38
CA GLY A 179 12.52 -5.51 -10.50
C GLY A 179 12.79 -4.91 -11.89
N TYR A 180 13.19 -3.63 -11.98
CA TYR A 180 13.27 -2.92 -13.26
C TYR A 180 14.69 -2.67 -13.79
N SER A 181 15.75 -2.69 -12.95
CA SER A 181 17.15 -2.56 -13.40
C SER A 181 18.18 -2.80 -12.29
N GLU A 182 19.36 -3.31 -12.65
CA GLU A 182 20.52 -3.57 -11.77
C GLU A 182 21.21 -2.32 -11.19
N HIS A 183 20.65 -1.10 -11.36
CA HIS A 183 21.36 0.16 -11.09
C HIS A 183 20.52 1.25 -10.37
N TYR A 184 19.51 0.84 -9.57
CA TYR A 184 18.66 1.78 -8.82
C TYR A 184 18.92 1.80 -7.31
N GLU A 185 20.05 1.26 -6.83
CA GLU A 185 20.36 1.20 -5.40
C GLU A 185 20.42 2.59 -4.75
N ASP A 186 20.79 3.62 -5.53
CA ASP A 186 20.77 5.01 -5.09
C ASP A 186 19.35 5.56 -4.92
N GLU A 187 18.45 5.33 -5.88
CA GLU A 187 17.03 5.72 -5.75
C GLU A 187 16.31 4.95 -4.65
N GLN A 188 16.61 3.66 -4.50
CA GLN A 188 16.13 2.86 -3.36
C GLN A 188 16.60 3.48 -2.04
N LEU A 189 17.91 3.76 -1.88
CA LEU A 189 18.46 4.37 -0.67
C LEU A 189 17.78 5.71 -0.34
N LYS A 190 17.56 6.58 -1.33
CA LYS A 190 16.86 7.87 -1.12
C LYS A 190 15.46 7.69 -0.58
N ARG A 191 14.69 6.74 -1.13
CA ARG A 191 13.30 6.47 -0.74
C ARG A 191 13.21 5.83 0.64
N TRP A 192 14.07 4.87 0.94
CA TRP A 192 14.17 4.26 2.28
C TRP A 192 14.57 5.30 3.32
N PHE A 193 15.57 6.13 3.02
CA PHE A 193 16.04 7.15 3.94
C PHE A 193 14.98 8.21 4.25
N LEU A 194 14.14 8.58 3.28
CA LEU A 194 13.03 9.52 3.51
C LEU A 194 12.07 8.99 4.60
N VAL A 195 11.76 7.69 4.59
CA VAL A 195 10.94 7.08 5.63
C VAL A 195 11.63 7.16 7.00
N VAL A 196 12.92 6.84 7.05
CA VAL A 196 13.71 6.90 8.29
C VAL A 196 13.78 8.33 8.84
N GLU A 197 14.03 9.32 7.97
CA GLU A 197 14.16 10.72 8.35
C GLU A 197 12.85 11.31 8.89
N GLU A 198 11.71 10.91 8.34
CA GLU A 198 10.40 11.44 8.74
C GLU A 198 9.80 10.72 9.95
N LEU A 199 10.06 9.42 10.11
CA LEU A 199 9.49 8.63 11.22
C LEU A 199 10.42 8.55 12.44
N GLU A 200 11.71 8.85 12.28
CA GLU A 200 12.68 8.78 13.36
C GLU A 200 13.21 10.16 13.72
N VAL A 201 12.48 10.81 14.62
CA VAL A 201 12.86 12.08 15.23
C VAL A 201 13.84 11.76 16.37
N GLU A 202 15.12 12.13 16.20
CA GLU A 202 16.20 12.10 17.21
C GLU A 202 17.00 10.78 17.41
N ILE A 203 17.82 10.41 16.42
CA ILE A 203 18.89 9.42 16.64
C ILE A 203 20.27 10.06 16.57
N SER A 204 21.07 9.80 17.60
CA SER A 204 22.48 10.17 17.71
C SER A 204 23.46 9.04 17.32
N SER A 205 22.95 7.87 16.93
CA SER A 205 23.75 6.69 16.60
C SER A 205 24.69 6.93 15.41
N GLN A 206 25.87 6.31 15.47
CA GLN A 206 26.84 6.41 14.40
C GLN A 206 26.34 5.80 13.09
N GLU A 207 25.58 4.70 13.17
CA GLU A 207 24.96 4.04 12.01
C GLU A 207 23.99 4.97 11.26
N TYR A 208 23.21 5.78 11.98
CA TYR A 208 22.32 6.78 11.37
C TYR A 208 23.12 7.90 10.68
N LYS A 209 24.18 8.39 11.33
CA LYS A 209 25.05 9.44 10.75
C LYS A 209 25.74 8.96 9.47
N ASP A 210 26.18 7.70 9.48
CA ASP A 210 26.79 7.06 8.32
C ASP A 210 25.77 6.86 7.19
N LEU A 211 24.56 6.40 7.52
CA LEU A 211 23.45 6.27 6.56
C LEU A 211 23.07 7.62 5.92
N ARG A 212 22.95 8.68 6.74
CA ARG A 212 22.71 10.06 6.26
C ARG A 212 23.83 10.53 5.35
N SER A 213 25.08 10.20 5.68
CA SER A 213 26.25 10.54 4.88
C SER A 213 26.27 9.80 3.54
N ALA A 214 25.90 8.52 3.53
CA ALA A 214 25.74 7.72 2.31
C ALA A 214 24.63 8.27 1.41
N ARG A 215 23.48 8.67 1.99
CA ARG A 215 22.42 9.36 1.24
C ARG A 215 22.91 10.68 0.65
N ASN A 216 23.59 11.51 1.43
CA ASN A 216 24.10 12.79 0.94
C ASN A 216 25.15 12.63 -0.17
N PHE A 217 25.94 11.56 -0.13
CA PHE A 217 26.89 11.23 -1.18
C PHE A 217 26.20 11.01 -2.55
N ILE A 218 25.04 10.34 -2.58
CA ILE A 218 24.30 10.06 -3.83
C ILE A 218 23.30 11.17 -4.23
N SER A 219 22.92 12.05 -3.31
CA SER A 219 21.97 13.13 -3.58
C SER A 219 22.60 14.34 -4.28
N HIS A 220 23.92 14.47 -4.24
CA HIS A 220 24.62 15.60 -4.82
C HIS A 220 25.61 15.13 -5.89
N PRO A 221 25.67 15.80 -7.06
CA PRO A 221 26.71 15.53 -8.06
C PRO A 221 28.12 15.65 -7.48
N MET A 222 28.29 16.55 -6.50
CA MET A 222 29.52 16.77 -5.74
C MET A 222 29.19 17.13 -4.30
N SER A 223 29.89 16.53 -3.34
CA SER A 223 29.75 16.83 -1.91
C SER A 223 31.02 17.45 -1.34
N ARG A 224 30.82 18.52 -0.56
CA ARG A 224 31.87 19.24 0.20
C ARG A 224 31.62 19.18 1.72
N ALA A 225 30.55 18.49 2.14
CA ALA A 225 30.17 18.42 3.55
C ALA A 225 31.24 17.64 4.33
N LYS A 226 31.75 18.22 5.43
CA LYS A 226 32.87 17.63 6.19
C LYS A 226 32.54 16.23 6.70
N GLU A 227 31.28 16.02 7.10
CA GLU A 227 30.77 14.75 7.61
C GLU A 227 30.75 13.69 6.51
N THR A 228 30.28 14.05 5.31
CA THR A 228 30.29 13.15 4.15
C THR A 228 31.72 12.84 3.70
N ILE A 229 32.63 13.82 3.68
CA ILE A 229 34.03 13.59 3.33
C ILE A 229 34.72 12.67 4.36
N ALA A 230 34.52 12.91 5.65
CA ALA A 230 35.08 12.06 6.71
C ALA A 230 34.55 10.62 6.63
N PHE A 231 33.26 10.46 6.35
CA PHE A 231 32.63 9.16 6.07
C PHE A 231 33.26 8.47 4.86
N LEU A 232 33.40 9.17 3.74
CA LEU A 232 33.95 8.60 2.50
C LEU A 232 35.42 8.25 2.62
N LYS A 233 36.22 9.03 3.36
CA LYS A 233 37.61 8.67 3.67
C LYS A 233 37.75 7.36 4.43
N ARG A 234 36.72 6.96 5.20
CA ARG A 234 36.71 5.70 5.93
C ARG A 234 36.22 4.54 5.05
N GLU A 235 35.14 4.74 4.29
CA GLU A 235 34.51 3.68 3.51
C GLU A 235 35.13 3.49 2.12
N ILE A 236 35.38 4.59 1.39
CA ILE A 236 35.87 4.61 0.00
C ILE A 236 36.82 5.80 -0.24
N PRO A 237 38.08 5.73 0.25
CA PRO A 237 39.04 6.83 0.16
C PRO A 237 39.26 7.34 -1.27
N SER A 238 39.16 6.45 -2.27
CA SER A 238 39.32 6.76 -3.69
C SER A 238 38.26 7.71 -4.26
N SER A 239 37.16 7.92 -3.55
CA SER A 239 36.08 8.83 -3.95
C SER A 239 36.35 10.29 -3.58
N VAL A 240 37.35 10.55 -2.73
CA VAL A 240 37.71 11.87 -2.23
C VAL A 240 38.96 12.37 -2.94
N TYR A 241 38.88 13.57 -3.51
CA TYR A 241 39.99 14.21 -4.21
C TYR A 241 40.10 15.68 -3.84
N LEU A 242 41.25 16.27 -4.14
CA LEU A 242 41.50 17.70 -3.99
C LEU A 242 41.09 18.41 -5.28
N ASN A 243 40.27 19.45 -5.15
CA ASN A 243 39.93 20.32 -6.25
C ASN A 243 41.06 21.31 -6.58
N SER A 244 40.84 22.18 -7.56
CA SER A 244 41.78 23.25 -7.95
C SER A 244 42.17 24.19 -6.80
N ASP A 245 41.28 24.36 -5.83
CA ASP A 245 41.46 25.22 -4.65
C ASP A 245 42.10 24.49 -3.47
N LYS A 246 42.60 23.26 -3.66
CA LYS A 246 43.13 22.36 -2.62
C LYS A 246 42.11 22.04 -1.52
N LYS A 247 40.81 22.09 -1.82
CA LYS A 247 39.74 21.65 -0.91
C LYS A 247 39.31 20.24 -1.26
N GLU A 248 38.96 19.47 -0.23
CA GLU A 248 38.49 18.10 -0.40
C GLU A 248 37.07 18.06 -0.91
N GLU A 249 36.84 17.25 -1.93
CA GLU A 249 35.54 17.04 -2.56
C GLU A 249 35.34 15.56 -2.85
N ALA A 250 34.08 15.14 -2.86
CA ALA A 250 33.71 13.80 -3.26
C ALA A 250 32.70 13.82 -4.40
N ARG A 251 32.83 12.85 -5.30
CA ARG A 251 31.91 12.68 -6.43
C ARG A 251 31.36 11.25 -6.45
N TYR A 252 30.04 11.14 -6.47
CA TYR A 252 29.40 9.86 -6.74
C TYR A 252 29.45 9.54 -8.24
N SER A 253 29.61 8.26 -8.54
CA SER A 253 29.65 7.71 -9.89
C SER A 253 28.91 6.39 -9.83
N ARG A 254 27.81 6.28 -10.57
CA ARG A 254 26.96 5.10 -10.61
C ARG A 254 27.68 3.91 -11.25
N ASP A 255 28.58 4.17 -12.20
CA ASP A 255 29.35 3.15 -12.90
C ASP A 255 30.50 2.58 -12.06
N ASN A 256 30.89 3.25 -10.97
CA ASN A 256 31.97 2.79 -10.11
C ASN A 256 31.46 1.67 -9.16
N PRO A 257 31.99 0.44 -9.26
CA PRO A 257 31.53 -0.69 -8.45
C PRO A 257 31.76 -0.46 -6.95
N THR A 258 32.81 0.26 -6.58
CA THR A 258 33.13 0.58 -5.18
C THR A 258 32.11 1.53 -4.58
N HIS A 259 31.64 2.50 -5.37
CA HIS A 259 30.59 3.42 -4.94
C HIS A 259 29.26 2.67 -4.78
N ARG A 260 28.92 1.81 -5.76
CA ARG A 260 27.72 0.96 -5.67
C ARG A 260 27.75 0.02 -4.47
N ALA A 261 28.89 -0.58 -4.15
CA ALA A 261 29.03 -1.44 -2.98
C ALA A 261 28.71 -0.70 -1.66
N VAL A 262 29.21 0.53 -1.49
CA VAL A 262 28.88 1.36 -0.32
C VAL A 262 27.39 1.72 -0.32
N VAL A 263 26.83 2.13 -1.45
CA VAL A 263 25.41 2.48 -1.55
C VAL A 263 24.52 1.28 -1.22
N SER A 264 24.85 0.09 -1.75
CA SER A 264 24.13 -1.16 -1.49
C SER A 264 24.18 -1.56 -0.01
N LYS A 265 25.34 -1.45 0.65
CA LYS A 265 25.49 -1.66 2.09
C LYS A 265 24.51 -0.78 2.88
N TYR A 266 24.48 0.52 2.62
CA TYR A 266 23.62 1.45 3.37
C TYR A 266 22.15 1.39 2.91
N GLN A 267 21.86 0.98 1.68
CA GLN A 267 20.50 0.68 1.22
C GLN A 267 19.87 -0.46 2.02
N THR A 268 20.63 -1.52 2.32
CA THR A 268 20.15 -2.65 3.13
C THR A 268 19.84 -2.21 4.57
N VAL A 269 20.71 -1.37 5.15
CA VAL A 269 20.48 -0.78 6.49
C VAL A 269 19.22 0.09 6.49
N ALA A 270 19.10 1.00 5.53
CA ALA A 270 17.95 1.89 5.38
C ALA A 270 16.64 1.11 5.24
N ARG A 271 16.63 0.06 4.41
CA ARG A 271 15.47 -0.82 4.22
C ARG A 271 15.05 -1.47 5.54
N SER A 272 16.00 -2.05 6.27
CA SER A 272 15.71 -2.70 7.56
C SER A 272 15.11 -1.73 8.57
N TRP A 273 15.68 -0.53 8.67
CA TRP A 273 15.21 0.51 9.59
C TRP A 273 13.84 1.04 9.19
N ALA A 274 13.65 1.40 7.92
CA ALA A 274 12.37 1.90 7.42
C ALA A 274 11.22 0.91 7.68
N LYS A 275 11.43 -0.39 7.43
CA LYS A 275 10.42 -1.42 7.73
C LYS A 275 10.10 -1.50 9.23
N LYS A 276 11.13 -1.56 10.08
CA LYS A 276 10.96 -1.60 11.55
C LYS A 276 10.23 -0.37 12.10
N LEU A 277 10.53 0.81 11.57
CA LEU A 277 9.88 2.06 11.99
C LEU A 277 8.42 2.09 11.59
N ILE A 278 8.09 1.70 10.36
CA ILE A 278 6.71 1.60 9.92
C ILE A 278 5.94 0.58 10.77
N GLU A 279 6.50 -0.61 10.99
CA GLU A 279 5.88 -1.63 11.84
C GLU A 279 5.63 -1.11 13.26
N ARG A 280 6.62 -0.43 13.86
CA ARG A 280 6.48 0.20 15.17
C ARG A 280 5.38 1.25 15.18
N GLU A 281 5.35 2.15 14.21
CA GLU A 281 4.37 3.23 14.12
C GLU A 281 2.95 2.70 13.91
N ILE A 282 2.80 1.62 13.15
CA ILE A 282 1.51 0.93 12.96
C ILE A 282 1.01 0.38 14.29
N LEU A 283 1.87 -0.30 15.05
CA LEU A 283 1.52 -0.83 16.37
C LEU A 283 1.14 0.28 17.36
N LEU A 284 1.89 1.40 17.35
CA LEU A 284 1.62 2.55 18.23
C LEU A 284 0.27 3.23 17.90
N LYS A 285 -0.11 3.26 16.63
CA LYS A 285 -1.35 3.89 16.15
C LYS A 285 -2.54 2.92 16.09
N GLY A 286 -2.41 1.73 16.69
CA GLY A 286 -3.48 0.74 16.77
C GLY A 286 -3.80 -0.01 15.47
N GLY A 287 -2.93 0.08 14.46
CA GLY A 287 -3.01 -0.77 13.27
C GLY A 287 -2.41 -2.15 13.52
N TYR A 288 -2.76 -3.12 12.65
CA TYR A 288 -2.28 -4.50 12.74
C TYR A 288 -1.61 -4.92 11.44
N ILE A 289 -0.37 -5.40 11.52
CA ILE A 289 0.36 -5.98 10.38
C ILE A 289 0.87 -7.41 10.66
N ARG A 290 0.69 -7.98 11.85
CA ARG A 290 1.37 -9.25 12.16
C ARG A 290 0.82 -10.44 11.35
N PRO A 291 1.71 -11.28 10.75
CA PRO A 291 1.36 -12.58 10.18
C PRO A 291 0.79 -13.54 11.23
#